data_AF-A0A5J4ZDI2-F1
#
_entry.id   AF-A0A5J4ZDI2-F1
#
_cell.length_a   1.000
_cell.length_b   1.000
_cell.length_c   1.000
_cell.angle_alpha   90.00
_cell.angle_beta   90.00
_cell.angle_gamma   90.00
#
_symmetry.space_group_name_H-M   'P 1'
#
loop_
_entity.id
_entity.type
_entity.pdbx_description
1 polymer ?
#
loop_
_entity_poly.entity_id
_entity_poly.type
_entity_poly.pdbx_seq_one_letter_code
_entity_poly.pdbx_strand_id
1 'polypeptide(L)'
;MEYEDEFAHHSTPSFDRAENVIKDAEVKGFNPGLIVLLLVGGLLLAFLVGNYLLYMYAQKTLPQRKKKPVSKKKMKKERLKQGVSAPGE
;
A
#
# COMPACT_ATOMS: atom_id res chain seq x y z
N MET A 1 -51.28 -28.15 -4.01
CA MET A 1 -50.54 -27.22 -4.90
C MET A 1 -50.65 -25.81 -4.32
N GLU A 2 -50.27 -25.64 -3.05
CA GLU A 2 -50.37 -24.34 -2.34
C GLU A 2 -49.05 -24.02 -1.59
N TYR A 3 -48.10 -24.96 -1.62
CA TYR A 3 -46.77 -24.86 -1.00
C TYR A 3 -45.68 -24.37 -1.98
N GLU A 4 -45.95 -24.35 -3.30
CA GLU A 4 -44.97 -23.86 -4.29
C GLU A 4 -45.06 -22.34 -4.50
N ASP A 5 -46.25 -21.74 -4.36
CA ASP A 5 -46.45 -20.29 -4.53
C ASP A 5 -45.88 -19.46 -3.35
N GLU A 6 -45.88 -19.99 -2.12
CA GLU A 6 -45.24 -19.32 -0.96
C GLU A 6 -43.70 -19.34 -1.03
N PHE A 7 -43.10 -20.36 -1.66
CA PHE A 7 -41.64 -20.49 -1.75
C PHE A 7 -41.04 -19.52 -2.79
N ALA A 8 -41.81 -19.16 -3.83
CA ALA A 8 -41.41 -18.23 -4.88
C ALA A 8 -41.34 -16.77 -4.41
N HIS A 9 -42.13 -16.38 -3.40
CA HIS A 9 -42.17 -15.01 -2.89
C HIS A 9 -41.14 -14.70 -1.77
N HIS A 10 -40.42 -15.71 -1.28
CA HIS A 10 -39.44 -15.56 -0.19
C HIS A 10 -37.96 -15.65 -0.67
N SER A 11 -37.67 -15.46 -1.95
CA SER A 11 -36.28 -15.43 -2.44
C SER A 11 -35.86 -14.05 -2.96
N THR A 12 -35.20 -13.31 -2.06
CA THR A 12 -34.25 -12.20 -2.29
C THR A 12 -34.78 -10.78 -2.55
N PRO A 13 -35.24 -10.05 -1.50
CA PRO A 13 -35.45 -8.59 -1.56
C PRO A 13 -34.15 -7.76 -1.44
N SER A 14 -32.99 -8.39 -1.34
CA SER A 14 -31.72 -7.74 -1.02
C SER A 14 -30.97 -7.19 -2.23
N PHE A 15 -31.05 -7.83 -3.40
CA PHE A 15 -30.29 -7.40 -4.59
C PHE A 15 -30.95 -6.21 -5.29
N ASP A 16 -32.27 -6.20 -5.46
CA ASP A 16 -32.99 -5.08 -6.07
C ASP A 16 -32.86 -3.79 -5.26
N ARG A 17 -32.86 -3.90 -3.93
CA ARG A 17 -32.65 -2.73 -3.06
C ARG A 17 -31.24 -2.18 -3.18
N ALA A 18 -30.23 -3.05 -3.26
CA ALA A 18 -28.85 -2.63 -3.45
C ALA A 18 -28.64 -1.99 -4.84
N GLU A 19 -29.24 -2.56 -5.89
CA GLU A 19 -29.17 -2.03 -7.25
C GLU A 19 -29.83 -0.64 -7.36
N ASN A 20 -30.98 -0.44 -6.75
CA ASN A 20 -31.64 0.88 -6.72
C ASN A 20 -30.83 1.92 -5.95
N VAL A 21 -30.20 1.55 -4.82
CA VAL A 21 -29.31 2.45 -4.05
C VAL A 21 -28.05 2.81 -4.85
N ILE A 22 -27.51 1.87 -5.63
CA ILE A 22 -26.35 2.12 -6.51
C ILE A 22 -26.75 3.05 -7.67
N LYS A 23 -27.92 2.83 -8.29
CA LYS A 23 -28.46 3.68 -9.37
C LYS A 23 -28.77 5.09 -8.88
N ASP A 24 -29.38 5.25 -7.71
CA ASP A 24 -29.68 6.57 -7.13
C ASP A 24 -28.40 7.36 -6.76
N ALA A 25 -27.33 6.66 -6.40
CA ALA A 25 -26.01 7.25 -6.19
C ALA A 25 -25.33 7.68 -7.50
N GLU A 26 -25.62 7.00 -8.61
CA GLU A 26 -25.08 7.28 -9.94
C GLU A 26 -25.77 8.47 -10.63
N VAL A 27 -27.08 8.66 -10.41
CA VAL A 27 -27.88 9.75 -11.01
C VAL A 27 -27.58 11.11 -10.37
N LYS A 28 -27.07 11.12 -9.14
CA LYS A 28 -26.65 12.34 -8.44
C LYS A 28 -25.18 12.65 -8.79
N GLY A 29 -24.99 13.29 -9.95
CA GLY A 29 -23.66 13.62 -10.50
C GLY A 29 -22.69 14.21 -9.46
N PHE A 30 -21.40 13.90 -9.63
CA PHE A 30 -20.37 14.26 -8.66
C PHE A 30 -20.29 15.78 -8.45
N ASN A 31 -20.34 16.19 -7.18
CA ASN A 31 -20.15 17.58 -6.79
C ASN A 31 -18.76 18.07 -7.28
N PRO A 32 -18.66 19.26 -7.89
CA PRO A 32 -17.37 19.82 -8.32
C PRO A 32 -16.31 19.82 -7.21
N GLY A 33 -16.69 20.06 -5.94
CA GLY A 33 -15.77 19.98 -4.81
C GLY A 33 -15.23 18.57 -4.56
N LEU A 34 -16.05 17.53 -4.75
CA LEU A 34 -15.62 16.14 -4.64
C LEU A 34 -14.69 15.75 -5.80
N ILE A 35 -15.00 16.21 -7.01
CA ILE A 35 -14.15 15.98 -8.18
C ILE A 35 -12.77 16.60 -7.94
N VAL A 36 -12.71 17.85 -7.46
CA VAL A 36 -11.45 18.53 -7.16
C VAL A 36 -10.69 17.83 -6.04
N LEU A 37 -11.39 17.38 -4.97
CA LEU A 37 -10.75 16.63 -3.89
C LEU A 37 -10.14 15.32 -4.39
N LEU A 38 -10.84 14.58 -5.27
CA LEU A 38 -10.33 13.36 -5.86
C LEU A 38 -9.16 13.64 -6.83
N LEU A 39 -9.23 14.71 -7.61
CA LEU A 39 -8.15 15.08 -8.52
C LEU A 39 -6.90 15.51 -7.76
N VAL A 40 -7.01 16.48 -6.84
CA VAL A 40 -5.85 16.98 -6.08
C VAL A 40 -5.35 15.93 -5.10
N GLY A 41 -6.26 15.31 -4.34
CA GLY A 41 -5.94 14.25 -3.40
C GLY A 41 -5.34 13.04 -4.11
N GLY A 42 -5.95 12.58 -5.19
CA GLY A 42 -5.47 11.45 -5.99
C GLY A 42 -4.13 11.72 -6.66
N LEU A 43 -3.92 12.93 -7.20
CA LEU A 43 -2.64 13.31 -7.79
C LEU A 43 -1.53 13.33 -6.75
N LEU A 44 -1.78 13.88 -5.56
CA LEU A 44 -0.83 13.88 -4.45
C LEU A 44 -0.53 12.46 -3.96
N LEU A 45 -1.56 11.62 -3.83
CA LEU A 45 -1.41 10.24 -3.39
C LEU A 45 -0.60 9.41 -4.40
N ALA A 46 -0.92 9.54 -5.69
CA ALA A 46 -0.18 8.90 -6.77
C ALA A 46 1.28 9.37 -6.80
N PHE A 47 1.53 10.67 -6.58
CA PHE A 47 2.88 11.21 -6.52
C PHE A 47 3.66 10.67 -5.33
N LEU A 48 3.05 10.59 -4.14
CA LEU A 48 3.70 10.02 -2.96
C LEU A 48 4.01 8.53 -3.12
N VAL A 49 3.03 7.74 -3.58
CA VAL A 49 3.19 6.30 -3.77
C VAL A 49 4.21 6.03 -4.87
N GLY A 50 4.10 6.71 -6.02
CA GLY A 50 5.06 6.59 -7.12
C GLY A 50 6.48 6.96 -6.69
N ASN A 51 6.64 8.04 -5.93
CA ASN A 51 7.94 8.46 -5.41
C ASN A 51 8.50 7.49 -4.36
N TYR A 52 7.64 6.93 -3.50
CA TYR A 52 8.05 5.93 -2.52
C TYR A 52 8.51 4.63 -3.18
N LEU A 53 7.75 4.15 -4.17
CA LEU A 53 8.13 2.97 -4.96
C LEU A 53 9.42 3.21 -5.72
N LEU A 54 9.59 4.38 -6.34
CA LEU A 54 10.81 4.76 -7.03
C LEU A 54 12.01 4.82 -6.07
N TYR A 55 11.83 5.40 -4.89
CA TYR A 55 12.85 5.44 -3.84
C TYR A 55 13.24 4.03 -3.38
N MET A 56 12.26 3.16 -3.15
CA MET A 56 12.50 1.79 -2.72
C MET A 56 13.19 0.98 -3.83
N TYR A 57 12.82 1.19 -5.09
CA TYR A 57 13.47 0.59 -6.25
C TYR A 57 14.92 1.07 -6.39
N ALA A 58 15.14 2.37 -6.28
CA ALA A 58 16.46 2.98 -6.30
C ALA A 58 17.33 2.44 -5.15
N GLN A 59 16.81 2.27 -3.94
CA GLN A 59 17.59 1.66 -2.86
C GLN A 59 18.00 0.20 -3.13
N LYS A 60 17.20 -0.54 -3.91
CA LYS A 60 17.52 -1.92 -4.29
C LYS A 60 18.55 -1.99 -5.42
N THR A 61 18.51 -1.05 -6.36
CA THR A 61 19.40 -1.03 -7.54
C THR A 61 20.68 -0.23 -7.30
N LEU A 62 20.64 0.80 -6.45
CA LEU A 62 21.86 1.45 -5.99
C LEU A 62 22.62 0.45 -5.12
N PRO A 63 23.94 0.32 -5.31
CA PRO A 63 24.74 -0.44 -4.39
C PRO A 63 24.49 0.13 -3.00
N GLN A 64 24.09 -0.73 -2.06
CA GLN A 64 24.00 -0.36 -0.64
C GLN A 64 25.23 0.49 -0.35
N ARG A 65 25.04 1.68 0.23
CA ARG A 65 26.13 2.56 0.68
C ARG A 65 26.89 1.84 1.80
N LYS A 66 27.55 0.74 1.45
CA LYS A 66 28.53 0.04 2.25
C LYS A 66 29.60 1.10 2.41
N LYS A 67 29.72 1.62 3.63
CA LYS A 67 30.88 2.41 4.04
C LYS A 67 32.10 1.70 3.44
N LYS A 68 32.97 2.45 2.74
CA LYS A 68 34.13 1.87 2.05
C LYS A 68 34.70 0.76 2.93
N PRO A 69 34.82 -0.48 2.43
CA PRO A 69 35.21 -1.60 3.26
C PRO A 69 36.44 -1.19 4.05
N VAL A 70 36.28 -1.15 5.36
CA VAL A 70 37.32 -0.69 6.25
C VAL A 70 38.47 -1.66 6.06
N SER A 71 39.61 -1.18 5.55
CA SER A 71 40.79 -2.04 5.30
C SER A 71 40.99 -2.97 6.48
N LYS A 72 41.28 -4.25 6.23
CA LYS A 72 41.45 -5.28 7.28
C LYS A 72 42.38 -4.79 8.40
N LYS A 73 43.39 -3.95 8.07
CA LYS A 73 44.29 -3.28 9.03
C LYS A 73 43.55 -2.31 9.97
N LYS A 74 42.65 -1.48 9.44
CA LYS A 74 41.84 -0.55 10.24
C LYS A 74 40.74 -1.28 11.02
N MET A 75 40.17 -2.36 10.49
CA MET A 75 39.19 -3.18 11.22
C MET A 75 39.82 -3.93 12.40
N LYS A 76 41.03 -4.49 12.22
CA LYS A 76 41.82 -5.10 13.31
C LYS A 76 42.23 -4.05 14.35
N LYS A 77 42.61 -2.84 13.91
CA LYS A 77 42.97 -1.72 14.81
C LYS A 77 41.78 -1.23 15.64
N GLU A 78 40.59 -1.13 15.06
CA GLU A 78 39.35 -0.82 15.77
C GLU A 78 38.94 -1.94 16.74
N ARG A 79 39.00 -3.21 16.31
CA ARG A 79 38.67 -4.37 17.16
C ARG A 79 39.62 -4.49 18.37
N LEU A 80 40.93 -4.24 18.18
CA LEU A 80 41.90 -4.20 19.29
C LEU A 80 41.62 -3.03 20.25
N LYS A 81 41.22 -1.86 19.73
CA LYS A 81 40.87 -0.70 20.56
C LYS A 81 39.59 -0.90 21.37
N GLN A 82 38.66 -1.67 20.84
CA GLN A 82 37.39 -2.01 21.49
C GLN A 82 37.53 -3.19 22.47
N GLY A 83 38.72 -3.79 22.60
CA GLY A 83 38.96 -4.91 23.51
C GLY A 83 38.17 -6.18 23.15
N VAL A 84 37.66 -6.28 21.92
CA VAL A 84 36.92 -7.46 21.47
C VAL A 84 37.93 -8.57 21.22
N SER A 85 37.94 -9.58 22.10
CA SER A 85 38.76 -10.78 21.94
C SER A 85 38.49 -11.41 20.57
N ALA A 86 39.55 -11.92 19.95
CA ALA A 86 39.42 -12.58 18.66
C ALA A 86 38.45 -13.75 18.80
N PRO A 87 37.53 -13.97 17.84
CA PRO A 87 36.66 -15.14 17.87
C PRO A 87 37.55 -16.38 17.73
N GLY A 88 37.85 -17.05 18.85
CA GLY A 88 38.84 -18.12 18.92
C GLY A 88 39.54 -18.30 20.28
N GLU A 89 39.11 -17.63 21.34
CA GLU A 89 39.32 -18.06 22.74
C GLU A 89 38.01 -18.55 23.34
#